data_AF-A0A415UJ88-F1
#
_entry.id   AF-A0A415UJ88-F1
#
_cell.length_a   1.000
_cell.length_b   1.000
_cell.length_c   1.000
_cell.angle_alpha   90.00
_cell.angle_beta   90.00
_cell.angle_gamma   90.00
#
_symmetry.space_group_name_H-M   'P 1'
#
loop_
_entity.id
_entity.type
_entity.pdbx_description
1 polymer ?
#
loop_
_entity_poly.entity_id
_entity_poly.type
_entity_poly.pdbx_seq_one_letter_code
_entity_poly.pdbx_strand_id
1 'polypeptide(L)'
;MKKRLIGILLCGALVLSMVACGSKEGTKKEEAKTEETTKGNSGEATDKKYGLDMDSIVVAISSGYEPFCFDKDNELQGYDVDMWKEFEERTGIKVKWERADFSGLLGLLDSGKADVVAAQLTPTPEREEKYAFTEPETYYGSVIVVSNDNTDIKSAAKSWNR
;
A
#
# COMPACT_ATOMS: atom_id res chain seq x y z
N MET A 1 -63.65 -0.66 19.82
CA MET A 1 -64.51 -0.90 18.63
C MET A 1 -63.81 -1.91 17.73
N LYS A 2 -64.51 -3.03 17.41
CA LYS A 2 -64.29 -4.03 16.32
C LYS A 2 -62.84 -4.55 16.14
N LYS A 3 -62.46 -5.70 16.72
CA LYS A 3 -62.57 -7.08 16.16
C LYS A 3 -62.06 -7.15 14.71
N ARG A 4 -61.06 -7.97 14.38
CA ARG A 4 -61.09 -9.45 14.22
C ARG A 4 -59.63 -9.97 14.25
N LEU A 5 -59.24 -10.98 15.07
CA LEU A 5 -59.44 -12.44 14.89
C LEU A 5 -58.93 -12.87 13.50
N ILE A 6 -57.98 -13.80 13.33
CA ILE A 6 -57.95 -15.25 13.62
C ILE A 6 -56.50 -15.65 13.25
N GLY A 7 -55.72 -16.57 13.85
CA GLY A 7 -55.88 -17.70 14.74
C GLY A 7 -54.62 -18.57 14.48
N ILE A 8 -53.90 -19.06 15.49
CA ILE A 8 -54.04 -20.44 16.01
C ILE A 8 -53.39 -21.47 15.03
N LEU A 9 -52.43 -22.36 15.35
CA LEU A 9 -52.25 -23.19 16.55
C LEU A 9 -50.87 -23.91 16.47
N LEU A 10 -50.25 -24.11 17.64
CA LEU A 10 -49.51 -25.28 18.17
C LEU A 10 -48.52 -26.12 17.33
N CYS A 11 -47.34 -26.23 17.95
CA CYS A 11 -46.67 -27.45 18.44
C CYS A 11 -46.53 -28.67 17.52
N GLY A 12 -45.30 -29.16 17.43
CA GLY A 12 -45.03 -30.57 17.17
C GLY A 12 -43.61 -30.82 16.69
N ALA A 13 -42.66 -30.94 17.62
CA ALA A 13 -41.40 -31.60 17.34
C ALA A 13 -41.67 -33.09 17.06
N LEU A 14 -41.07 -33.68 16.03
CA LEU A 14 -40.52 -35.04 16.08
C LEU A 14 -39.63 -35.34 14.87
N VAL A 15 -38.44 -35.85 15.17
CA VAL A 15 -37.43 -36.35 14.24
C VAL A 15 -37.86 -37.74 13.74
N LEU A 16 -37.74 -38.02 12.43
CA LEU A 16 -37.48 -39.39 11.97
C LEU A 16 -36.86 -39.41 10.56
N SER A 17 -35.74 -40.12 10.51
CA SER A 17 -34.89 -40.49 9.38
C SER A 17 -35.61 -41.24 8.26
N MET A 18 -35.17 -41.05 7.01
CA MET A 18 -34.99 -42.15 6.05
C MET A 18 -34.05 -41.74 4.92
N VAL A 19 -33.07 -42.62 4.70
CA VAL A 19 -32.15 -42.65 3.55
C VAL A 19 -32.94 -43.02 2.30
N ALA A 20 -32.82 -42.23 1.23
CA ALA A 20 -33.18 -42.63 -0.12
C ALA A 20 -32.20 -41.99 -1.12
N CYS A 21 -31.39 -42.83 -1.74
CA CYS A 21 -30.49 -42.49 -2.84
C CYS A 21 -31.28 -42.62 -4.15
N GLY A 22 -31.24 -41.60 -5.04
CA GLY A 22 -31.95 -41.65 -6.32
C GLY A 22 -31.75 -40.43 -7.21
N SER A 23 -30.71 -40.51 -8.06
CA SER A 23 -30.51 -39.91 -9.39
C SER A 23 -31.15 -38.57 -9.84
N LYS A 24 -30.26 -37.77 -10.44
CA LYS A 24 -30.41 -36.79 -11.53
C LYS A 24 -30.72 -35.32 -11.22
N GLU A 25 -29.65 -34.53 -11.47
CA GLU A 25 -29.58 -33.21 -12.10
C GLU A 25 -30.15 -31.99 -11.36
N GLY A 26 -29.21 -31.13 -10.93
CA GLY A 26 -29.41 -29.68 -10.92
C GLY A 26 -29.06 -28.99 -9.61
N THR A 27 -27.89 -28.32 -9.58
CA THR A 27 -27.44 -27.29 -8.62
C THR A 27 -26.51 -27.79 -7.49
N LYS A 28 -25.19 -27.77 -7.75
CA LYS A 28 -24.13 -27.95 -6.74
C LYS A 28 -23.85 -26.64 -6.00
N LYS A 29 -23.86 -26.71 -4.68
CA LYS A 29 -23.09 -25.86 -3.77
C LYS A 29 -22.46 -26.82 -2.76
N GLU A 30 -21.14 -26.97 -2.76
CA GLU A 30 -20.39 -27.43 -1.57
C GLU A 30 -18.87 -27.19 -1.73
N GLU A 31 -18.23 -27.22 -0.57
CA GLU A 31 -16.90 -26.73 -0.20
C GLU A 31 -15.72 -27.60 -0.66
N ALA A 32 -14.53 -26.96 -0.63
CA ALA A 32 -13.18 -27.43 -0.33
C ALA A 32 -12.63 -28.76 -0.92
N LYS A 33 -11.46 -28.64 -1.57
CA LYS A 33 -10.33 -29.57 -1.36
C LYS A 33 -8.98 -28.96 -1.77
N THR A 34 -8.04 -29.04 -0.84
CA THR A 34 -6.59 -29.01 -1.04
C THR A 34 -6.13 -30.18 -1.90
N GLU A 35 -5.15 -29.96 -2.76
CA GLU A 35 -4.11 -30.95 -3.11
C GLU A 35 -2.86 -30.21 -3.63
N GLU A 36 -1.74 -30.41 -2.94
CA GLU A 36 -0.38 -30.08 -3.39
C GLU A 36 0.16 -31.18 -4.33
N THR A 37 1.13 -30.79 -5.17
CA THR A 37 2.42 -31.47 -5.45
C THR A 37 2.67 -31.67 -6.96
N THR A 38 3.81 -31.39 -7.59
CA THR A 38 5.08 -30.68 -7.30
C THR A 38 5.90 -30.64 -8.60
N LYS A 39 6.74 -29.59 -8.75
CA LYS A 39 7.98 -29.45 -9.57
C LYS A 39 7.92 -29.31 -11.10
N GLY A 40 8.30 -28.10 -11.52
CA GLY A 40 9.18 -27.83 -12.65
C GLY A 40 10.07 -26.62 -12.29
N ASN A 41 11.37 -26.86 -12.13
CA ASN A 41 12.39 -25.94 -11.61
C ASN A 41 13.14 -25.24 -12.76
N SER A 42 13.37 -23.94 -12.64
CA SER A 42 14.55 -23.17 -13.07
C SER A 42 14.19 -21.69 -12.84
N GLY A 43 14.62 -21.01 -11.79
CA GLY A 43 16.00 -20.92 -11.33
C GLY A 43 16.57 -19.62 -11.88
N GLU A 44 16.39 -18.53 -11.15
CA GLU A 44 17.40 -17.48 -11.07
C GLU A 44 17.43 -17.07 -9.60
N ALA A 45 18.39 -17.65 -8.87
CA ALA A 45 18.80 -17.08 -7.61
C ALA A 45 19.22 -15.65 -7.94
N THR A 46 18.48 -14.67 -7.43
CA THR A 46 18.97 -13.29 -7.39
C THR A 46 20.35 -13.38 -6.78
N ASP A 47 21.36 -13.13 -7.60
CA ASP A 47 22.72 -12.93 -7.15
C ASP A 47 22.58 -12.03 -5.92
N LYS A 48 23.00 -12.50 -4.73
CA LYS A 48 22.85 -11.76 -3.46
C LYS A 48 23.80 -10.56 -3.44
N LYS A 49 23.90 -9.85 -4.55
CA LYS A 49 24.70 -8.67 -4.88
C LYS A 49 24.56 -7.58 -3.83
N TYR A 50 23.43 -7.54 -3.13
CA TYR A 50 23.13 -6.56 -2.09
C TYR A 50 22.85 -7.19 -0.71
N GLY A 51 22.98 -8.51 -0.55
CA GLY A 51 22.74 -9.19 0.74
C GLY A 51 21.29 -9.12 1.25
N LEU A 52 20.34 -8.75 0.40
CA LEU A 52 18.92 -8.64 0.73
C LEU A 52 18.25 -10.02 0.61
N ASP A 53 17.42 -10.38 1.58
CA ASP A 53 16.71 -11.67 1.66
C ASP A 53 15.20 -11.44 1.81
N MET A 54 14.56 -10.99 0.73
CA MET A 54 13.11 -10.79 0.65
C MET A 54 12.63 -10.85 -0.80
N ASP A 55 11.41 -11.33 -1.02
CA ASP A 55 10.80 -11.39 -2.36
C ASP A 55 10.13 -10.07 -2.76
N SER A 56 9.65 -9.30 -1.78
CA SER A 56 8.97 -8.03 -2.00
C SER A 56 9.10 -7.08 -0.82
N ILE A 57 8.94 -5.79 -1.10
CA ILE A 57 8.90 -4.70 -0.12
C ILE A 57 7.66 -3.83 -0.34
N VAL A 58 6.96 -3.45 0.73
CA VAL A 58 5.79 -2.57 0.68
C VAL A 58 6.20 -1.15 1.01
N VAL A 59 6.07 -0.26 0.03
CA VAL A 59 6.45 1.14 0.12
C VAL A 59 5.19 1.99 0.31
N ALA A 60 5.11 2.65 1.48
CA ALA A 60 4.12 3.68 1.76
C ALA A 60 4.48 4.97 1.01
N ILE A 61 3.57 5.47 0.19
CA ILE A 61 3.81 6.61 -0.69
C ILE A 61 2.57 7.52 -0.78
N SER A 62 2.80 8.81 -1.03
CA SER A 62 1.72 9.77 -1.27
C SER A 62 1.40 9.89 -2.76
N SER A 63 0.17 10.25 -3.08
CA SER A 63 -0.31 10.47 -4.44
C SER A 63 -0.52 11.96 -4.79
N GLY A 64 -0.08 12.88 -3.95
CA GLY A 64 -0.42 14.31 -4.07
C GLY A 64 0.75 15.28 -4.02
N TYR A 65 2.00 14.81 -4.19
CA TYR A 65 3.19 15.65 -4.03
C TYR A 65 4.05 15.71 -5.29
N GLU A 66 3.63 16.53 -6.26
CA GLU A 66 4.40 16.80 -7.48
C GLU A 66 5.71 17.57 -7.18
N PRO A 67 6.83 17.25 -7.87
CA PRO A 67 7.00 16.20 -8.90
C PRO A 67 7.49 14.86 -8.32
N PHE A 68 7.42 14.66 -6.99
CA PHE A 68 8.08 13.56 -6.30
C PHE A 68 7.26 12.26 -6.29
N CYS A 69 6.00 12.33 -5.89
CA CYS A 69 5.09 11.20 -5.87
C CYS A 69 3.65 11.68 -6.04
N PHE A 70 3.04 11.33 -7.17
CA PHE A 70 1.73 11.83 -7.55
C PHE A 70 1.02 10.89 -8.51
N ASP A 71 -0.32 10.93 -8.47
CA ASP A 71 -1.13 10.22 -9.45
C ASP A 71 -1.42 11.10 -10.67
N LYS A 72 -1.19 10.56 -11.87
CA LYS A 72 -1.63 11.14 -13.13
C LYS A 72 -2.19 10.04 -14.01
N ASP A 73 -3.35 10.28 -14.61
CA ASP A 73 -4.02 9.29 -15.46
C ASP A 73 -4.28 7.94 -14.74
N ASN A 74 -4.47 7.99 -13.41
CA ASN A 74 -4.58 6.85 -12.49
C ASN A 74 -3.31 6.00 -12.32
N GLU A 75 -2.16 6.51 -12.77
CA GLU A 75 -0.86 5.90 -12.57
C GLU A 75 -0.04 6.70 -11.55
N LEU A 76 0.57 5.96 -10.62
CA LEU A 76 1.50 6.54 -9.65
C LEU A 76 2.84 6.79 -10.35
N GLN A 77 3.34 8.02 -10.25
CA GLN A 77 4.56 8.48 -10.91
C GLN A 77 5.28 9.56 -10.10
N GLY A 78 6.48 9.93 -10.55
CA GLY A 78 7.33 10.95 -9.95
C GLY A 78 8.70 10.40 -9.54
N TYR A 79 9.55 11.30 -9.05
CA TYR A 79 10.93 10.98 -8.69
C TYR A 79 11.05 9.80 -7.71
N ASP A 80 10.28 9.79 -6.61
CA ASP A 80 10.33 8.73 -5.59
C ASP A 80 9.90 7.39 -6.20
N VAL A 81 8.92 7.42 -7.12
CA VAL A 81 8.41 6.23 -7.81
C VAL A 81 9.46 5.65 -8.75
N ASP A 82 10.13 6.50 -9.52
CA ASP A 82 11.16 6.07 -10.47
C ASP A 82 12.38 5.51 -9.74
N MET A 83 12.74 6.07 -8.58
CA MET A 83 13.81 5.55 -7.74
C MET A 83 13.52 4.11 -7.27
N TRP A 84 12.30 3.84 -6.82
CA TRP A 84 11.91 2.51 -6.36
C TRP A 84 11.72 1.51 -7.50
N LYS A 85 11.31 1.96 -8.69
CA LYS A 85 11.34 1.11 -9.90
C LYS A 85 12.77 0.70 -10.24
N GLU A 86 13.72 1.62 -10.21
CA GLU A 86 15.14 1.31 -10.42
C GLU A 86 15.68 0.37 -9.33
N PHE A 87 15.22 0.52 -8.07
CA PHE A 87 15.54 -0.43 -7.01
C PHE A 87 15.04 -1.84 -7.34
N GLU A 88 13.79 -2.00 -7.79
CA GLU A 88 13.25 -3.29 -8.22
C GLU A 88 14.07 -3.88 -9.38
N GLU A 89 14.40 -3.08 -10.40
CA GLU A 89 15.19 -3.53 -11.55
C GLU A 89 16.59 -4.01 -11.17
N ARG A 90 17.25 -3.32 -10.22
CA ARG A 90 18.62 -3.68 -9.79
C ARG A 90 18.67 -4.88 -8.85
N THR A 91 17.67 -5.03 -8.01
CA THR A 91 17.67 -6.01 -6.91
C THR A 91 16.86 -7.26 -7.22
N GLY A 92 15.89 -7.17 -8.14
CA GLY A 92 14.88 -8.20 -8.38
C GLY A 92 13.77 -8.25 -7.33
N ILE A 93 13.83 -7.42 -6.28
CA ILE A 93 12.85 -7.38 -5.19
C ILE A 93 11.62 -6.61 -5.65
N LYS A 94 10.44 -7.22 -5.54
CA LYS A 94 9.20 -6.59 -5.99
C LYS A 94 8.75 -5.45 -5.09
N VAL A 95 8.52 -4.27 -5.67
CA VAL A 95 7.96 -3.12 -4.98
C VAL A 95 6.43 -3.18 -5.05
N LYS A 96 5.81 -3.11 -3.89
CA LYS A 96 4.36 -3.00 -3.73
C LYS A 96 4.03 -1.63 -3.15
N TRP A 97 3.01 -0.98 -3.67
CA TRP A 97 2.64 0.36 -3.25
C TRP A 97 1.48 0.33 -2.25
N GLU A 98 1.68 0.94 -1.09
CA GLU A 98 0.61 1.28 -0.16
C GLU A 98 0.40 2.80 -0.18
N ARG A 99 -0.75 3.25 -0.68
CA ARG A 99 -0.99 4.68 -0.91
C ARG A 99 -1.77 5.29 0.24
N ALA A 100 -1.34 6.45 0.73
CA ALA A 100 -2.10 7.26 1.68
C ALA A 100 -1.76 8.76 1.54
N ASP A 101 -2.56 9.60 2.19
CA ASP A 101 -2.18 11.00 2.40
C ASP A 101 -0.89 11.08 3.22
N PHE A 102 -0.10 12.13 3.01
CA PHE A 102 1.21 12.30 3.66
C PHE A 102 1.16 12.12 5.18
N SER A 103 0.12 12.63 5.84
CA SER A 103 -0.07 12.50 7.31
C SER A 103 -0.33 11.06 7.79
N GLY A 104 -0.75 10.16 6.89
CA GLY A 104 -1.04 8.76 7.19
C GLY A 104 0.14 7.81 7.00
N LEU A 105 1.20 8.23 6.29
CA LEU A 105 2.30 7.34 5.88
C LEU A 105 3.03 6.70 7.06
N LEU A 106 3.36 7.49 8.08
CA LEU A 106 4.01 6.97 9.29
C LEU A 106 3.10 6.02 10.07
N GLY A 107 1.77 6.20 10.00
CA GLY A 107 0.81 5.27 10.60
C GLY A 107 0.77 3.91 9.90
N LEU A 108 1.00 3.88 8.59
CA LEU A 108 1.12 2.63 7.83
C LEU A 108 2.36 1.85 8.27
N LEU A 109 3.49 2.55 8.42
CA LEU A 109 4.74 1.99 8.93
C LEU A 109 4.56 1.45 10.36
N ASP A 110 3.97 2.25 11.25
CA ASP A 110 3.69 1.85 12.64
C ASP A 110 2.81 0.61 12.75
N SER A 111 1.85 0.46 11.84
CA SER A 111 0.92 -0.67 11.83
C SER A 111 1.50 -1.94 11.17
N GLY A 112 2.69 -1.87 10.58
CA GLY A 112 3.28 -2.95 9.80
C GLY A 112 2.58 -3.21 8.46
N LYS A 113 1.77 -2.26 7.97
CA LYS A 113 1.16 -2.33 6.64
C LYS A 113 2.12 -1.92 5.53
N ALA A 114 3.18 -1.19 5.87
CA ALA A 114 4.27 -0.85 4.98
C ALA A 114 5.61 -1.09 5.67
N ASP A 115 6.63 -1.41 4.89
CA ASP A 115 7.99 -1.66 5.36
C ASP A 115 8.83 -0.38 5.36
N VAL A 116 8.55 0.54 4.41
CA VAL A 116 9.29 1.80 4.22
C VAL A 116 8.32 2.92 3.81
N VAL A 117 8.66 4.16 4.14
CA VAL A 117 7.97 5.37 3.65
C VAL A 117 8.86 6.09 2.63
N ALA A 118 8.32 6.39 1.45
CA ALA A 118 8.99 7.14 0.39
C ALA A 118 8.09 8.31 -0.06
N ALA A 119 8.34 9.48 0.52
CA ALA A 119 7.56 10.70 0.25
C ALA A 119 8.31 11.97 0.67
N GLN A 120 9.61 12.06 0.38
CA GLN A 120 10.44 13.23 0.75
C GLN A 120 10.34 13.60 2.25
N LEU A 121 10.38 12.59 3.11
CA LEU A 121 10.19 12.78 4.54
C LEU A 121 11.45 13.39 5.17
N THR A 122 11.36 14.63 5.65
CA THR A 122 12.48 15.26 6.37
C THR A 122 12.77 14.54 7.69
N PRO A 123 14.02 14.11 7.95
CA PRO A 123 14.42 13.61 9.26
C PRO A 123 14.39 14.78 10.25
N THR A 124 13.57 14.64 11.30
CA THR A 124 13.50 15.58 12.42
C THR A 124 13.92 14.84 13.69
N PRO A 125 14.43 15.53 14.73
CA PRO A 125 14.84 14.86 15.96
C PRO A 125 13.76 13.94 16.55
N GLU A 126 12.51 14.42 16.57
CA GLU A 126 11.34 13.64 17.04
C GLU A 126 11.11 12.36 16.21
N ARG A 127 11.34 12.41 14.89
CA ARG A 127 11.18 11.24 14.01
C ARG A 127 12.35 10.28 14.17
N GLU A 128 13.57 10.79 14.32
CA GLU A 128 14.78 9.97 14.51
C GLU A 128 14.76 9.21 15.84
N GLU A 129 14.01 9.67 16.84
CA GLU A 129 13.77 8.92 18.08
C GLU A 129 12.98 7.62 17.85
N LYS A 130 12.22 7.52 16.75
CA LYS A 130 11.30 6.40 16.49
C LYS A 130 11.58 5.63 15.20
N TYR A 131 12.14 6.27 14.18
CA TYR A 131 12.33 5.69 12.85
C TYR A 131 13.79 5.78 12.42
N ALA A 132 14.22 4.76 11.67
CA ALA A 132 15.48 4.80 10.96
C ALA A 132 15.30 5.52 9.62
N PHE A 133 16.27 6.36 9.26
CA PHE A 133 16.33 7.06 7.98
C PHE A 133 17.54 6.56 7.18
N THR A 134 17.41 6.59 5.85
CA THR A 134 18.54 6.45 4.94
C THR A 134 19.45 7.67 5.02
N GLU A 135 20.61 7.59 4.38
CA GLU A 135 21.31 8.81 3.98
C GLU A 135 20.39 9.65 3.08
N PRO A 136 20.41 11.00 3.16
CA PRO A 136 19.50 11.83 2.38
C PRO A 136 19.61 11.56 0.88
N GLU A 137 18.51 11.13 0.27
CA GLU A 137 18.42 10.87 -1.18
C GLU A 137 18.38 12.17 -2.00
N THR A 138 17.96 13.26 -1.36
CA THR A 138 17.78 14.58 -1.99
C THR A 138 18.12 15.69 -1.00
N TYR A 139 18.70 16.78 -1.52
CA TYR A 139 18.88 18.04 -0.80
C TYR A 139 18.18 19.15 -1.57
N TYR A 140 17.25 19.85 -0.92
CA TYR A 140 16.53 20.97 -1.53
C TYR A 140 16.67 22.25 -0.70
N GLY A 141 16.80 23.38 -1.40
CA GLY A 141 16.85 24.72 -0.82
C GLY A 141 15.58 25.50 -1.14
N SER A 142 15.12 26.31 -0.20
CA SER A 142 14.04 27.26 -0.45
C SER A 142 14.58 28.48 -1.19
N VAL A 143 13.92 28.86 -2.28
CA VAL A 143 14.23 30.06 -3.05
C VAL A 143 13.00 30.95 -3.17
N ILE A 144 13.22 32.26 -3.24
CA ILE A 144 12.18 33.23 -3.60
C ILE A 144 12.28 33.46 -5.10
N VAL A 145 11.15 33.36 -5.81
CA VAL A 145 11.07 33.59 -7.25
C VAL A 145 10.22 34.83 -7.51
N VAL A 146 10.64 35.67 -8.44
CA VAL A 146 9.89 36.84 -8.93
C VAL A 146 9.71 36.73 -10.44
N SER A 147 8.73 37.45 -11.00
CA SER A 147 8.57 37.53 -12.46
C SER A 147 9.83 38.10 -13.11
N ASN A 148 10.14 37.62 -14.32
CA ASN A 148 11.35 38.04 -15.05
C ASN A 148 11.34 39.53 -15.43
N ASP A 149 10.15 40.13 -15.52
CA ASP A 149 9.96 41.57 -15.77
C ASP A 149 9.85 42.41 -14.49
N ASN A 150 9.92 41.80 -13.31
CA ASN A 150 9.84 42.52 -12.03
C ASN A 150 11.11 43.34 -11.81
N THR A 151 10.99 44.67 -11.90
CA THR A 151 12.10 45.58 -11.63
C THR A 151 12.18 46.07 -10.19
N ASP A 152 11.21 45.76 -9.33
CA ASP A 152 11.07 46.38 -8.02
C ASP A 152 11.75 45.56 -6.91
N ILE A 153 11.70 44.23 -7.01
CA ILE A 153 12.31 43.32 -6.03
C ILE A 153 13.73 42.99 -6.49
N LYS A 154 14.73 43.59 -5.84
CA LYS A 154 16.15 43.47 -6.23
C LYS A 154 16.99 42.56 -5.34
N SER A 155 16.52 42.20 -4.16
CA SER A 155 17.24 41.29 -3.26
C SER A 155 16.29 40.65 -2.26
N ALA A 156 16.55 39.39 -1.92
CA ALA A 156 16.04 38.79 -0.70
C ALA A 156 16.86 39.30 0.49
N ALA A 157 16.22 39.53 1.64
CA ALA A 157 16.94 39.84 2.87
C ALA A 157 17.90 38.67 3.19
N LYS A 158 19.18 38.97 3.42
CA LYS A 158 20.29 38.01 3.60
C LYS A 158 20.22 37.17 4.90
N SER A 159 19.05 37.01 5.52
CA SER A 159 18.94 36.49 6.89
C SER A 159 18.91 34.97 7.02
N TRP A 160 19.23 34.22 5.96
CA TRP A 160 19.23 32.76 6.00
C TRP A 160 20.58 32.18 5.56
N ASN A 161 21.64 32.50 6.30
CA ASN A 161 22.84 31.66 6.31
C ASN A 161 22.64 30.61 7.42
N ARG A 162 22.48 29.34 7.02
CA ARG A 162 22.84 28.21 7.89
C ARG A 162 24.34 28.00 7.81
#